data_AF-A0A350VW35-F1
#
_entry.id   AF-A0A350VW35-F1
#
_cell.length_a   1.000
_cell.length_b   1.000
_cell.length_c   1.000
_cell.angle_alpha   90.00
_cell.angle_beta   90.00
_cell.angle_gamma   90.00
#
_symmetry.space_group_name_H-M   'P 1'
#
loop_
_entity.id
_entity.type
_entity.pdbx_description
1 polymer ?
#
loop_
_entity_poly.entity_id
_entity_poly.type
_entity_poly.pdbx_seq_one_letter_code
_entity_poly.pdbx_strand_id
1 'polypeptide(L)'
;MWCPKCKYEYREGIKVCADCGCELVEKLDDAKLENDAEDFFDSVQSEMSEAGKEAFGTDDGEDEIDSMDNQNSADGENTKSGDVTDDIQDIKGKDVTPAYVPKRTRYEDNKSSAYTFFLVGGVGAVLVLLHILGVFDFNLSATSKMLTNTVMGALFAGFLIVGVISLRNSARYKREALTEEALTEQIKTFIHDLYTTEGIDNACGVTDEIDTYEKWNLRYHFIEKQITGEYPELAADYLEYVTDMVYNELYAE
;
A
#
# COMPACT_ATOMS: atom_id res chain seq x y z
N MET A 1 -2.97 -5.70 11.40
CA MET A 1 -4.25 -5.42 10.71
C MET A 1 -3.93 -5.02 9.27
N TRP A 2 -4.77 -5.34 8.30
CA TRP A 2 -4.51 -5.16 6.87
C TRP A 2 -5.72 -4.55 6.18
N CYS A 3 -5.49 -3.64 5.24
CA CYS A 3 -6.56 -3.13 4.41
C CYS A 3 -6.80 -4.06 3.20
N PRO A 4 -7.99 -4.65 3.02
CA PRO A 4 -8.24 -5.58 1.92
C PRO A 4 -8.24 -4.91 0.54
N LYS A 5 -8.49 -3.59 0.47
CA LYS A 5 -8.49 -2.80 -0.77
C LYS A 5 -7.13 -2.18 -1.08
N CYS A 6 -6.53 -1.54 -0.08
CA CYS A 6 -5.27 -0.81 -0.25
C CYS A 6 -4.04 -1.72 -0.06
N LYS A 7 -4.23 -2.93 0.46
CA LYS A 7 -3.19 -3.95 0.72
C LYS A 7 -2.06 -3.47 1.65
N TYR A 8 -2.32 -2.44 2.45
CA TYR A 8 -1.38 -1.94 3.45
C TYR A 8 -1.52 -2.65 4.78
N GLU A 9 -0.39 -2.83 5.44
CA GLU A 9 -0.31 -3.23 6.82
C GLU A 9 -0.49 -2.02 7.75
N TYR A 10 -1.29 -2.23 8.79
CA TYR A 10 -1.59 -1.30 9.86
C TYR A 10 -1.17 -1.95 11.18
N ARG A 11 -0.62 -1.13 12.08
CA ARG A 11 -0.35 -1.54 13.45
C ARG A 11 -1.64 -2.00 14.14
N GLU A 12 -1.49 -2.89 15.11
CA GLU A 12 -2.60 -3.39 15.91
C GLU A 12 -3.30 -2.23 16.65
N GLY A 13 -4.64 -2.28 16.71
CA GLY A 13 -5.49 -1.24 17.31
C GLY A 13 -6.24 -0.36 16.31
N ILE A 14 -5.78 -0.25 15.06
CA ILE A 14 -6.48 0.48 14.00
C ILE A 14 -7.53 -0.44 13.35
N LYS A 15 -8.81 -0.03 13.36
CA LYS A 15 -9.92 -0.86 12.85
C LYS A 15 -10.43 -0.46 11.47
N VAL A 16 -10.18 0.77 11.05
CA VAL A 16 -10.65 1.32 9.77
C VAL A 16 -9.46 1.88 9.00
N CYS A 17 -9.40 1.58 7.72
CA CYS A 17 -8.39 2.13 6.82
C CYS A 17 -8.65 3.63 6.64
N ALA A 18 -7.64 4.45 6.95
CA ALA A 18 -7.68 5.89 6.77
C ALA A 18 -7.84 6.33 5.29
N ASP A 19 -7.55 5.42 4.33
CA ASP A 19 -7.56 5.74 2.90
C ASP A 19 -8.88 5.32 2.20
N CYS A 20 -9.28 4.04 2.31
CA CYS A 20 -10.50 3.53 1.66
C CYS A 20 -11.75 3.63 2.55
N GLY A 21 -11.60 3.96 3.83
CA GLY A 21 -12.69 3.89 4.82
C GLY A 21 -13.21 2.48 5.09
N CYS A 22 -12.51 1.43 4.65
CA CYS A 22 -12.91 0.05 4.78
C CYS A 22 -12.33 -0.59 6.05
N GLU A 23 -13.06 -1.53 6.65
CA GLU A 23 -12.64 -2.24 7.86
C GLU A 23 -11.36 -3.04 7.59
N LEU A 24 -10.43 -2.95 8.54
CA LEU A 24 -9.16 -3.65 8.48
C LEU A 24 -9.35 -5.08 8.97
N VAL A 25 -8.67 -6.02 8.31
CA VAL A 25 -8.72 -7.45 8.61
C VAL A 25 -7.42 -7.90 9.26
N GLU A 26 -7.43 -8.91 10.12
CA GLU A 26 -6.20 -9.36 10.80
C GLU A 26 -5.15 -9.92 9.84
N LYS A 27 -5.62 -10.58 8.77
CA LYS A 27 -4.82 -11.09 7.66
C LYS A 27 -5.57 -10.80 6.37
N LEU A 28 -4.84 -10.52 5.29
CA LEU A 28 -5.44 -10.54 3.97
C LEU A 28 -5.80 -11.99 3.68
N ASP A 29 -7.07 -12.27 3.39
CA ASP A 29 -7.45 -13.60 2.91
C ASP A 29 -6.76 -13.83 1.57
N ASP A 30 -5.73 -14.67 1.59
CA ASP A 30 -5.00 -15.10 0.40
C ASP A 30 -5.93 -15.85 -0.59
N ALA A 31 -7.10 -16.31 -0.13
CA ALA A 31 -8.15 -16.89 -0.98
C ALA A 31 -8.79 -15.89 -1.96
N LYS A 32 -8.66 -14.57 -1.74
CA LYS A 32 -9.01 -13.55 -2.75
C LYS A 32 -7.87 -13.28 -3.74
N LEU A 33 -6.64 -13.64 -3.41
CA LEU A 33 -5.55 -13.67 -4.40
C LEU A 33 -5.76 -14.81 -5.39
N GLU A 34 -6.34 -15.94 -4.96
CA GLU A 34 -6.73 -17.03 -5.86
C GLU A 34 -7.91 -16.63 -6.76
N ASN A 35 -8.97 -15.99 -6.23
CA ASN A 35 -10.10 -15.55 -7.06
C ASN A 35 -9.75 -14.37 -8.00
N ASP A 36 -8.99 -13.36 -7.53
CA ASP A 36 -8.55 -12.25 -8.39
C ASP A 36 -7.49 -12.72 -9.41
N ALA A 37 -6.73 -13.77 -9.11
CA ALA A 37 -5.83 -14.43 -10.07
C ALA A 37 -6.61 -15.33 -11.04
N GLU A 38 -7.64 -16.04 -10.60
CA GLU A 38 -8.51 -16.87 -11.45
C GLU A 38 -9.32 -16.00 -12.43
N ASP A 39 -9.98 -14.93 -11.98
CA ASP A 39 -10.64 -13.94 -12.86
C ASP A 39 -9.64 -13.27 -13.82
N PHE A 40 -8.38 -13.12 -13.39
CA PHE A 40 -7.27 -12.59 -14.17
C PHE A 40 -6.76 -13.58 -15.23
N PHE A 41 -6.59 -14.86 -14.89
CA PHE A 41 -6.23 -15.93 -15.83
C PHE A 41 -7.36 -16.21 -16.83
N ASP A 42 -8.63 -16.12 -16.41
CA ASP A 42 -9.80 -16.33 -17.26
C ASP A 42 -9.99 -15.18 -18.27
N SER A 43 -9.75 -13.92 -17.86
CA SER A 43 -9.68 -12.78 -18.80
C SER A 43 -8.55 -12.94 -19.82
N VAL A 44 -7.34 -13.30 -19.38
CA VAL A 44 -6.18 -13.49 -20.28
C VAL A 44 -6.40 -14.67 -21.24
N GLN A 45 -7.04 -15.74 -20.78
CA GLN A 45 -7.38 -16.90 -21.61
C GLN A 45 -8.48 -16.58 -22.64
N SER A 46 -9.44 -15.74 -22.28
CA SER A 46 -10.48 -15.25 -23.20
C SER A 46 -9.91 -14.39 -24.33
N GLU A 47 -8.92 -13.53 -24.05
CA GLU A 47 -8.26 -12.70 -25.07
C GLU A 47 -7.30 -13.49 -25.97
N MET A 48 -6.62 -14.53 -25.43
CA MET A 48 -5.81 -15.45 -26.24
C MET A 48 -6.64 -16.37 -27.15
N SER A 49 -7.87 -16.70 -26.74
CA SER A 49 -8.81 -17.52 -27.53
C SER A 49 -9.33 -16.79 -28.78
N GLU A 50 -9.48 -15.46 -28.74
CA GLU A 50 -9.86 -14.69 -29.93
C GLU A 50 -8.69 -14.48 -30.91
N ALA A 51 -7.45 -14.40 -30.43
CA ALA A 51 -6.26 -14.31 -31.28
C ALA A 51 -5.80 -15.65 -31.88
N GLY A 52 -6.26 -16.79 -31.35
CA GLY A 52 -5.86 -18.14 -31.75
C GLY A 52 -6.72 -18.79 -32.84
N LYS A 53 -7.85 -18.21 -33.24
CA LYS A 53 -8.79 -18.82 -34.21
C LYS A 53 -8.38 -18.69 -35.68
N GLU A 54 -7.29 -18.01 -36.00
CA GLU A 54 -6.72 -17.97 -37.36
C GLU A 54 -5.38 -18.72 -37.47
N ALA A 55 -5.22 -19.85 -36.78
CA ALA A 55 -4.15 -20.78 -37.13
C ALA A 55 -4.49 -22.21 -36.69
N PHE A 56 -4.90 -23.01 -37.68
CA PHE A 56 -4.93 -24.49 -37.67
C PHE A 56 -6.19 -25.15 -37.09
N GLY A 57 -6.96 -25.74 -38.00
CA GLY A 57 -8.13 -26.54 -37.68
C GLY A 57 -7.84 -28.03 -37.46
N THR A 58 -8.97 -28.75 -37.36
CA THR A 58 -9.26 -30.19 -37.33
C THR A 58 -9.35 -30.89 -35.97
N ASP A 59 -10.58 -31.39 -35.75
CA ASP A 59 -11.02 -32.71 -35.25
C ASP A 59 -10.73 -33.17 -33.82
N ASP A 60 -11.84 -33.25 -33.08
CA ASP A 60 -12.47 -34.46 -32.55
C ASP A 60 -11.72 -35.38 -31.57
N GLY A 61 -12.33 -35.60 -30.40
CA GLY A 61 -11.94 -36.66 -29.48
C GLY A 61 -12.49 -36.46 -28.08
N GLU A 62 -13.78 -36.72 -27.92
CA GLU A 62 -14.51 -36.88 -26.67
C GLU A 62 -13.88 -38.00 -25.81
N ASP A 63 -13.90 -37.88 -24.48
CA ASP A 63 -14.24 -38.99 -23.57
C ASP A 63 -14.31 -38.50 -22.11
N GLU A 64 -15.51 -38.67 -21.54
CA GLU A 64 -15.87 -38.52 -20.12
C GLU A 64 -15.23 -39.64 -19.27
N ILE A 65 -14.80 -39.36 -18.02
CA ILE A 65 -14.97 -40.31 -16.92
C ILE A 65 -15.21 -39.58 -15.59
N ASP A 66 -16.16 -40.15 -14.87
CA ASP A 66 -17.00 -39.73 -13.76
C ASP A 66 -16.37 -39.86 -12.35
N SER A 67 -16.90 -39.06 -11.41
CA SER A 67 -17.12 -39.27 -9.97
C SER A 67 -16.10 -40.02 -9.07
N MET A 68 -15.82 -39.46 -7.87
CA MET A 68 -16.35 -40.00 -6.59
C MET A 68 -15.81 -39.25 -5.36
N ASP A 69 -16.76 -38.84 -4.51
CA ASP A 69 -16.59 -38.31 -3.16
C ASP A 69 -15.99 -39.33 -2.18
N ASN A 70 -15.30 -38.85 -1.14
CA ASN A 70 -15.28 -39.55 0.15
C ASN A 70 -15.11 -38.58 1.33
N GLN A 71 -16.13 -38.57 2.21
CA GLN A 71 -16.19 -37.87 3.50
C GLN A 71 -15.65 -38.75 4.63
N ASN A 72 -14.92 -38.15 5.59
CA ASN A 72 -15.05 -38.32 7.06
C ASN A 72 -13.82 -37.66 7.74
N SER A 73 -13.96 -36.65 8.60
CA SER A 73 -14.55 -36.59 9.96
C SER A 73 -13.58 -36.97 11.08
N ALA A 74 -13.51 -36.05 12.06
CA ALA A 74 -13.29 -36.22 13.50
C ALA A 74 -11.86 -36.23 14.10
N ASP A 75 -11.57 -35.13 14.80
CA ASP A 75 -11.23 -35.02 16.22
C ASP A 75 -9.91 -35.53 16.81
N GLY A 76 -9.22 -34.64 17.54
CA GLY A 76 -8.76 -34.98 18.90
C GLY A 76 -7.31 -34.63 19.30
N GLU A 77 -7.19 -33.65 20.21
CA GLU A 77 -6.28 -33.62 21.38
C GLU A 77 -4.79 -33.16 21.29
N ASN A 78 -4.59 -31.86 21.54
CA ASN A 78 -3.88 -31.25 22.68
C ASN A 78 -2.75 -32.02 23.42
N THR A 79 -1.52 -31.49 23.45
CA THR A 79 -0.65 -31.45 24.66
C THR A 79 0.41 -30.32 24.63
N LYS A 80 0.09 -29.21 25.31
CA LYS A 80 0.84 -28.47 26.35
C LYS A 80 2.41 -28.51 26.43
N SER A 81 3.00 -27.32 26.20
CA SER A 81 3.92 -26.51 27.07
C SER A 81 5.39 -26.88 27.35
N GLY A 82 6.21 -25.82 27.30
CA GLY A 82 7.49 -25.59 27.97
C GLY A 82 8.16 -24.33 27.40
N ASP A 83 7.69 -23.12 27.73
CA ASP A 83 8.16 -22.25 28.83
C ASP A 83 9.66 -21.89 28.76
N VAL A 84 9.94 -20.64 28.34
CA VAL A 84 11.04 -19.82 28.85
C VAL A 84 10.50 -18.41 29.03
N THR A 85 10.39 -18.03 30.30
CA THR A 85 10.10 -16.71 30.84
C THR A 85 11.10 -15.65 30.38
N ASP A 86 10.62 -14.46 30.02
CA ASP A 86 11.40 -13.24 30.23
C ASP A 86 10.48 -12.11 30.72
N ASP A 87 10.87 -11.54 31.84
CA ASP A 87 10.15 -10.55 32.63
C ASP A 87 10.20 -9.16 31.98
N ILE A 88 9.05 -8.62 31.56
CA ILE A 88 8.86 -7.16 31.44
C ILE A 88 7.50 -6.80 32.04
N GLN A 89 7.54 -6.21 33.23
CA GLN A 89 6.40 -5.51 33.84
C GLN A 89 6.23 -4.11 33.22
N ASP A 90 4.95 -3.77 33.02
CA ASP A 90 4.34 -2.44 33.03
C ASP A 90 4.82 -1.38 32.03
N ILE A 91 4.07 -1.22 30.93
CA ILE A 91 3.34 0.03 30.62
C ILE A 91 1.97 -0.34 30.04
N LYS A 92 0.90 -0.02 30.77
CA LYS A 92 -0.48 -0.03 30.23
C LYS A 92 -0.53 0.86 28.99
N GLY A 93 -0.89 0.26 27.86
CA GLY A 93 -1.01 0.92 26.57
C GLY A 93 -1.82 2.21 26.66
N LYS A 94 -1.12 3.34 26.56
CA LYS A 94 -1.71 4.55 25.99
C LYS A 94 -1.97 4.20 24.54
N ASP A 95 -3.21 4.33 24.07
CA ASP A 95 -3.54 4.31 22.64
C ASP A 95 -2.60 5.32 21.94
N VAL A 96 -1.49 4.82 21.40
CA VAL A 96 -0.59 5.63 20.58
C VAL A 96 -1.28 5.69 19.24
N THR A 97 -2.05 6.76 19.01
CA THR A 97 -2.54 7.08 17.68
C THR A 97 -1.34 7.08 16.75
N PRO A 98 -1.37 6.29 15.67
CA PRO A 98 -0.24 6.20 14.76
C PRO A 98 0.06 7.59 14.19
N ALA A 99 1.35 7.96 14.14
CA ALA A 99 1.76 9.18 13.47
C ALA A 99 1.22 9.19 12.04
N TYR A 100 0.63 10.31 11.65
CA TYR A 100 0.04 10.48 10.32
C TYR A 100 1.08 10.27 9.22
N VAL A 101 0.69 9.54 8.18
CA VAL A 101 1.54 9.28 7.01
C VAL A 101 1.02 10.10 5.83
N PRO A 102 1.79 11.08 5.32
CA PRO A 102 1.37 11.91 4.20
C PRO A 102 1.11 11.09 2.94
N LYS A 103 0.05 11.43 2.19
CA LYS A 103 -0.30 10.71 0.95
C LYS A 103 0.77 10.84 -0.14
N ARG A 104 1.57 11.90 -0.13
CA ARG A 104 2.72 12.06 -1.05
C ARG A 104 3.74 10.92 -0.91
N THR A 105 4.00 10.49 0.33
CA THR A 105 4.97 9.41 0.62
C THR A 105 4.45 8.10 0.02
N ARG A 106 3.14 7.85 0.17
CA ARG A 106 2.47 6.67 -0.44
C ARG A 106 2.53 6.67 -1.97
N TYR A 107 2.43 7.84 -2.59
CA TYR A 107 2.60 7.96 -4.04
C TYR A 107 4.01 7.56 -4.49
N GLU A 108 5.05 8.05 -3.83
CA GLU A 108 6.43 7.73 -4.20
C GLU A 108 6.79 6.25 -3.96
N ASP A 109 6.27 5.63 -2.90
CA ASP A 109 6.47 4.20 -2.62
C ASP A 109 5.85 3.29 -3.69
N ASN A 110 4.62 3.60 -4.15
CA ASN A 110 3.97 2.81 -5.19
C ASN A 110 4.56 3.06 -6.58
N LYS A 111 4.97 4.29 -6.86
CA LYS A 111 5.67 4.64 -8.10
C LYS A 111 7.01 3.92 -8.21
N SER A 112 7.81 3.91 -7.14
CA SER A 112 9.10 3.21 -7.11
C SER A 112 8.93 1.68 -7.23
N SER A 113 7.91 1.12 -6.59
CA SER A 113 7.53 -0.29 -6.75
C SER A 113 7.19 -0.62 -8.20
N ALA A 114 6.36 0.21 -8.85
CA ALA A 114 5.97 0.02 -10.24
C ALA A 114 7.18 0.02 -11.19
N TYR A 115 8.09 0.99 -11.04
CA TYR A 115 9.30 1.07 -11.85
C TYR A 115 10.18 -0.17 -11.70
N THR A 116 10.27 -0.75 -10.51
CA THR A 116 11.04 -1.98 -10.27
C THR A 116 10.48 -3.15 -11.07
N PHE A 117 9.16 -3.37 -11.03
CA PHE A 117 8.51 -4.42 -11.80
C PHE A 117 8.62 -4.20 -13.32
N PHE A 118 8.49 -2.96 -13.78
CA PHE A 118 8.68 -2.63 -15.19
C PHE A 118 10.12 -2.80 -15.67
N LEU A 119 11.11 -2.43 -14.85
CA LEU A 119 12.51 -2.59 -15.20
C LEU A 119 12.86 -4.07 -15.32
N VAL A 120 12.61 -4.85 -14.26
CA VAL A 120 12.95 -6.28 -14.23
C VAL A 120 12.13 -7.05 -15.27
N GLY A 121 10.83 -6.78 -15.37
CA GLY A 121 9.94 -7.37 -16.36
C GLY A 121 10.33 -7.00 -17.79
N GLY A 122 10.69 -5.74 -18.05
CA GLY A 122 11.07 -5.25 -19.37
C GLY A 122 12.40 -5.82 -19.84
N VAL A 123 13.43 -5.82 -18.98
CA VAL A 123 14.72 -6.46 -19.29
C VAL A 123 14.52 -7.94 -19.55
N GLY A 124 13.74 -8.63 -18.71
CA GLY A 124 13.41 -10.04 -18.89
C GLY A 124 12.68 -10.34 -20.20
N ALA A 125 11.68 -9.54 -20.55
CA ALA A 125 10.94 -9.67 -21.80
C ALA A 125 11.84 -9.47 -23.03
N VAL A 126 12.77 -8.50 -22.98
CA VAL A 126 13.77 -8.29 -24.04
C VAL A 126 14.71 -9.49 -24.15
N LEU A 127 15.17 -10.07 -23.04
CA LEU A 127 16.02 -11.26 -23.06
C LEU A 127 15.30 -12.47 -23.66
N VAL A 128 14.02 -12.67 -23.32
CA VAL A 128 13.18 -13.73 -23.92
C VAL A 128 13.01 -13.48 -25.42
N LEU A 129 12.75 -12.24 -25.83
CA LEU A 129 12.63 -11.90 -27.25
C LEU A 129 13.95 -12.17 -28.02
N LEU A 130 15.09 -11.79 -27.45
CA LEU A 130 16.41 -12.06 -28.03
C LEU A 130 16.73 -13.57 -28.10
N HIS A 131 16.26 -14.35 -27.13
CA HIS A 131 16.35 -15.81 -27.14
C HIS A 131 15.51 -16.41 -28.28
N ILE A 132 14.26 -15.94 -28.48
CA ILE A 132 13.39 -16.38 -29.58
C ILE A 132 14.00 -16.04 -30.95
N LEU A 133 14.65 -14.87 -31.06
CA LEU A 133 15.32 -14.42 -32.29
C LEU A 133 16.63 -15.19 -32.60
N GLY A 134 17.04 -16.14 -31.76
CA GLY A 134 18.21 -16.98 -32.00
C GLY A 134 19.56 -16.28 -31.81
N VAL A 135 19.60 -15.15 -31.07
CA VAL A 135 20.86 -14.47 -30.71
C VAL A 135 21.61 -15.25 -29.63
N PHE A 136 20.87 -15.87 -28.71
CA PHE A 136 21.39 -16.73 -27.64
C PHE A 136 20.76 -18.13 -27.75
N ASP A 137 21.54 -19.13 -28.18
CA ASP A 137 21.09 -20.53 -28.21
C ASP A 137 21.38 -21.21 -26.87
N PHE A 138 20.39 -21.35 -26.00
CA PHE A 138 20.47 -22.34 -24.93
C PHE A 138 20.27 -23.72 -25.55
N ASN A 139 21.31 -24.55 -25.47
CA ASN A 139 21.39 -25.86 -26.12
C ASN A 139 20.52 -26.91 -25.37
N LEU A 140 19.21 -26.69 -25.38
CA LEU A 140 18.18 -27.52 -24.77
C LEU A 140 17.49 -28.37 -25.85
N SER A 141 17.04 -29.58 -25.50
CA SER A 141 16.26 -30.47 -26.38
C SER A 141 15.04 -29.74 -26.95
N ALA A 142 14.63 -30.07 -28.18
CA ALA A 142 13.56 -29.37 -28.90
C ALA A 142 12.25 -29.24 -28.10
N THR A 143 11.92 -30.23 -27.28
CA THR A 143 10.74 -30.20 -26.38
C THR A 143 10.94 -29.29 -25.17
N SER A 144 12.15 -29.22 -24.60
CA SER A 144 12.44 -28.32 -23.48
C SER A 144 12.59 -26.86 -23.93
N LYS A 145 12.92 -26.58 -25.20
CA LYS A 145 12.94 -25.20 -25.74
C LYS A 145 11.57 -24.52 -25.66
N MET A 146 10.49 -25.21 -26.07
CA MET A 146 9.13 -24.66 -26.02
C MET A 146 8.66 -24.46 -24.59
N LEU A 147 8.83 -25.47 -23.72
CA LEU A 147 8.43 -25.39 -22.32
C LEU A 147 9.17 -24.26 -21.59
N THR A 148 10.50 -24.17 -21.73
CA THR A 148 11.31 -23.16 -21.06
C THR A 148 10.99 -21.75 -21.56
N ASN A 149 10.75 -21.57 -22.86
CA ASN A 149 10.38 -20.26 -23.40
C ASN A 149 9.00 -19.79 -22.93
N THR A 150 8.02 -20.69 -22.87
CA THR A 150 6.68 -20.37 -22.37
C THR A 150 6.71 -19.99 -20.90
N VAL A 151 7.38 -20.78 -20.05
CA VAL A 151 7.46 -20.47 -18.60
C VAL A 151 8.21 -19.18 -18.35
N MET A 152 9.36 -18.96 -19.02
CA MET A 152 10.14 -17.74 -18.86
C MET A 152 9.37 -16.50 -19.34
N GLY A 153 8.69 -16.61 -20.48
CA GLY A 153 7.84 -15.54 -21.01
C GLY A 153 6.64 -15.22 -20.10
N ALA A 154 5.96 -16.25 -19.59
CA ALA A 154 4.79 -16.08 -18.72
C ALA A 154 5.14 -15.38 -17.40
N LEU A 155 6.29 -15.73 -16.78
CA LEU A 155 6.74 -15.07 -15.55
C LEU A 155 7.05 -13.58 -15.78
N PHE A 156 7.73 -13.24 -16.88
CA PHE A 156 8.00 -11.83 -17.19
C PHE A 156 6.76 -11.04 -17.59
N ALA A 157 5.81 -11.67 -18.29
CA ALA A 157 4.50 -11.07 -18.57
C ALA A 157 3.76 -10.75 -17.26
N GLY A 158 3.76 -11.67 -16.28
CA GLY A 158 3.18 -11.44 -14.96
C GLY A 158 3.77 -10.22 -14.26
N PHE A 159 5.10 -10.07 -14.26
CA PHE A 159 5.76 -8.88 -13.68
C PHE A 159 5.37 -7.57 -14.38
N LEU A 160 5.24 -7.57 -15.72
CA LEU A 160 4.79 -6.40 -16.46
C LEU A 160 3.35 -6.03 -16.11
N ILE A 161 2.47 -7.02 -15.94
CA ILE A 161 1.07 -6.78 -15.59
C ILE A 161 0.93 -6.20 -14.18
N VAL A 162 1.62 -6.77 -13.20
CA VAL A 162 1.70 -6.20 -11.83
C VAL A 162 2.28 -4.78 -11.87
N GLY A 163 3.29 -4.53 -12.72
CA GLY A 163 3.82 -3.20 -12.98
C GLY A 163 2.75 -2.21 -13.45
N VAL A 164 1.96 -2.58 -14.46
CA VAL A 164 0.86 -1.74 -15.00
C VAL A 164 -0.17 -1.42 -13.91
N ILE A 165 -0.56 -2.42 -13.12
CA ILE A 165 -1.51 -2.26 -12.01
C ILE A 165 -0.94 -1.29 -10.97
N SER A 166 0.34 -1.45 -10.61
CA SER A 166 1.05 -0.59 -9.66
C SER A 166 1.09 0.87 -10.13
N LEU A 167 1.34 1.11 -11.42
CA LEU A 167 1.26 2.47 -12.00
C LEU A 167 -0.16 3.04 -11.92
N ARG A 168 -1.18 2.26 -12.26
CA ARG A 168 -2.58 2.72 -12.19
C ARG A 168 -2.97 3.13 -10.78
N ASN A 169 -2.54 2.36 -9.78
CA ASN A 169 -2.78 2.70 -8.37
C ASN A 169 -1.99 3.96 -7.95
N SER A 170 -0.72 4.08 -8.35
CA SER A 170 0.10 5.28 -8.09
C SER A 170 -0.53 6.55 -8.69
N ALA A 171 -1.16 6.46 -9.87
CA ALA A 171 -1.85 7.59 -10.48
C ALA A 171 -3.07 8.06 -9.67
N ARG A 172 -3.75 7.15 -8.96
CA ARG A 172 -4.83 7.49 -8.03
C ARG A 172 -4.27 8.23 -6.81
N TYR A 173 -3.25 7.67 -6.18
CA TYR A 173 -2.61 8.28 -5.01
C TYR A 173 -2.01 9.65 -5.31
N LYS A 174 -1.52 9.88 -6.54
CA LYS A 174 -1.06 11.20 -6.97
C LYS A 174 -2.15 12.27 -6.83
N ARG A 175 -3.40 11.96 -7.23
CA ARG A 175 -4.49 12.93 -7.14
C ARG A 175 -4.84 13.22 -5.68
N GLU A 176 -4.91 12.18 -4.86
CA GLU A 176 -5.21 12.30 -3.44
C GLU A 176 -4.10 13.08 -2.69
N ALA A 177 -2.83 12.86 -3.06
CA ALA A 177 -1.69 13.62 -2.53
C ALA A 177 -1.76 15.10 -2.93
N LEU A 178 -2.09 15.43 -4.19
CA LEU A 178 -2.21 16.82 -4.63
C LEU A 178 -3.34 17.56 -3.90
N THR A 179 -4.48 16.91 -3.66
CA THR A 179 -5.58 17.51 -2.89
C THR A 179 -5.19 17.76 -1.45
N GLU A 180 -4.41 16.85 -0.86
CA GLU A 180 -3.92 16.99 0.51
C GLU A 180 -2.88 18.09 0.63
N GLU A 181 -1.89 18.12 -0.27
CA GLU A 181 -0.89 19.19 -0.34
C GLU A 181 -1.54 20.56 -0.52
N ALA A 182 -2.56 20.68 -1.37
CA ALA A 182 -3.30 21.92 -1.54
C ALA A 182 -4.04 22.34 -0.26
N LEU A 183 -4.57 21.40 0.52
CA LEU A 183 -5.20 21.69 1.81
C LEU A 183 -4.15 22.07 2.86
N THR A 184 -3.03 21.35 2.93
CA THR A 184 -1.92 21.68 3.83
C THR A 184 -1.43 23.11 3.56
N GLU A 185 -1.22 23.47 2.29
CA GLU A 185 -0.78 24.81 1.90
C GLU A 185 -1.82 25.90 2.22
N GLN A 186 -3.12 25.59 2.10
CA GLN A 186 -4.18 26.51 2.55
C GLN A 186 -4.13 26.73 4.07
N ILE A 187 -3.95 25.67 4.86
CA ILE A 187 -3.85 25.78 6.32
C ILE A 187 -2.61 26.59 6.71
N LYS A 188 -1.47 26.37 6.06
CA LYS A 188 -0.26 27.16 6.28
C LYS A 188 -0.48 28.63 5.98
N THR A 189 -1.03 28.93 4.80
CA THR A 189 -1.30 30.30 4.36
C THR A 189 -2.24 31.00 5.34
N PHE A 190 -3.30 30.32 5.78
CA PHE A 190 -4.23 30.82 6.80
C PHE A 190 -3.51 31.23 8.09
N ILE A 191 -2.61 30.39 8.61
CA ILE A 191 -1.87 30.72 9.83
C ILE A 191 -0.89 31.88 9.60
N HIS A 192 -0.12 31.84 8.50
CA HIS A 192 0.88 32.87 8.21
C HIS A 192 0.27 34.25 7.87
N ASP A 193 -0.92 34.30 7.27
CA ASP A 193 -1.59 35.56 6.92
C ASP A 193 -2.25 36.23 8.13
N LEU A 194 -2.75 35.44 9.08
CA LEU A 194 -3.48 35.96 10.26
C LEU A 194 -2.61 36.12 11.49
N TYR A 195 -1.54 35.33 11.62
CA TYR A 195 -0.73 35.26 12.83
C TYR A 195 0.75 35.47 12.51
N THR A 196 1.42 36.18 13.42
CA THR A 196 2.88 36.33 13.45
C THR A 196 3.40 35.65 14.71
N THR A 197 4.68 35.28 14.74
CA THR A 197 5.31 34.69 15.94
C THR A 197 5.14 35.57 17.17
N GLU A 198 5.34 36.89 17.02
CA GLU A 198 5.11 37.88 18.09
C GLU A 198 3.63 37.98 18.49
N GLY A 199 2.71 37.90 17.53
CA GLY A 199 1.27 37.93 17.79
C GLY A 199 0.78 36.70 18.56
N ILE A 200 1.31 35.52 18.23
CA ILE A 200 1.03 34.27 18.95
C ILE A 200 1.61 34.35 20.37
N ASP A 201 2.87 34.78 20.51
CA ASP A 201 3.52 34.89 21.81
C ASP A 201 2.76 35.84 22.74
N ASN A 202 2.29 36.97 22.22
CA ASN A 202 1.46 37.91 22.98
C ASN A 202 0.11 37.29 23.35
N ALA A 203 -0.59 36.65 22.41
CA ALA A 203 -1.87 36.00 22.65
C ALA A 203 -1.80 34.86 23.68
N CYS A 204 -0.67 34.14 23.71
CA CYS A 204 -0.38 33.07 24.66
C CYS A 204 0.20 33.57 25.99
N GLY A 205 0.55 34.85 26.10
CA GLY A 205 1.21 35.39 27.30
C GLY A 205 2.61 34.82 27.53
N VAL A 206 3.32 34.48 26.46
CA VAL A 206 4.67 33.92 26.52
C VAL A 206 5.64 34.99 27.03
N THR A 207 6.30 34.74 28.15
CA THR A 207 7.36 35.62 28.71
C THR A 207 8.71 34.92 28.72
N ASP A 208 9.79 35.68 28.82
CA ASP A 208 11.16 35.14 28.85
C ASP A 208 11.44 34.24 30.07
N GLU A 209 10.62 34.35 31.12
CA GLU A 209 10.73 33.57 32.36
C GLU A 209 10.14 32.15 32.24
N ILE A 210 9.31 31.90 31.22
CA ILE A 210 8.66 30.60 30.99
C ILE A 210 9.67 29.60 30.43
N ASP A 211 9.61 28.36 30.89
CA ASP A 211 10.49 27.31 30.40
C ASP A 211 10.21 26.93 28.93
N THR A 212 11.21 26.34 28.27
CA THR A 212 11.14 26.03 26.83
C THR A 212 9.99 25.10 26.46
N TYR A 213 9.67 24.11 27.30
CA TYR A 213 8.57 23.17 27.06
C TYR A 213 7.22 23.85 27.24
N GLU A 214 7.05 24.67 28.27
CA GLU A 214 5.81 25.39 28.51
C GLU A 214 5.52 26.42 27.40
N LYS A 215 6.54 27.11 26.87
CA LYS A 215 6.42 27.96 25.68
C LYS A 215 5.92 27.17 24.47
N TRP A 216 6.55 26.02 24.19
CA TRP A 216 6.16 25.12 23.10
C TRP A 216 4.70 24.69 23.26
N ASN A 217 4.31 24.21 24.45
CA ASN A 217 2.98 23.69 24.73
C ASN A 217 1.88 24.75 24.54
N LEU A 218 2.11 25.98 25.02
CA LEU A 218 1.16 27.09 24.86
C LEU A 218 0.96 27.48 23.40
N ARG A 219 2.04 27.63 22.66
CA ARG A 219 2.03 27.98 21.23
C ARG A 219 1.40 26.87 20.39
N TYR A 220 1.77 25.62 20.64
CA TYR A 220 1.27 24.45 19.92
C TYR A 220 -0.25 24.34 20.04
N HIS A 221 -0.79 24.35 21.27
CA HIS A 221 -2.24 24.28 21.49
C HIS A 221 -2.99 25.52 21.01
N PHE A 222 -2.35 26.68 20.97
CA PHE A 222 -2.94 27.86 20.35
C PHE A 222 -3.13 27.63 18.85
N ILE A 223 -2.08 27.20 18.13
CA ILE A 223 -2.13 26.91 16.70
C ILE A 223 -3.15 25.81 16.41
N GLU A 224 -3.10 24.69 17.15
CA GLU A 224 -4.05 23.58 17.04
C GLU A 224 -5.50 24.06 17.13
N LYS A 225 -5.77 24.95 18.10
CA LYS A 225 -7.10 25.52 18.31
C LYS A 225 -7.55 26.43 17.17
N GLN A 226 -6.64 27.24 16.59
CA GLN A 226 -6.99 28.07 15.43
C GLN A 226 -7.30 27.21 14.21
N ILE A 227 -6.49 26.17 13.94
CA ILE A 227 -6.71 25.25 12.84
C ILE A 227 -8.03 24.49 13.02
N THR A 228 -8.31 23.98 14.23
CA THR A 228 -9.57 23.28 14.54
C THR A 228 -10.79 24.21 14.42
N GLY A 229 -10.62 25.50 14.71
CA GLY A 229 -11.68 26.49 14.58
C GLY A 229 -12.09 26.74 13.13
N GLU A 230 -11.12 26.80 12.22
CA GLU A 230 -11.35 27.05 10.79
C GLU A 230 -11.69 25.76 10.01
N TYR A 231 -11.09 24.63 10.40
CA TYR A 231 -11.21 23.32 9.74
C TYR A 231 -11.71 22.24 10.73
N PRO A 232 -12.98 22.29 11.17
CA PRO A 232 -13.52 21.35 12.15
C PRO A 232 -13.67 19.91 11.62
N GLU A 233 -13.72 19.71 10.30
CA GLU A 233 -13.79 18.39 9.67
C GLU A 233 -12.45 17.65 9.58
N LEU A 234 -11.36 18.26 10.04
CA LEU A 234 -10.03 17.66 9.96
C LEU A 234 -9.93 16.41 10.84
N ALA A 235 -9.38 15.33 10.29
CA ALA A 235 -9.11 14.13 11.08
C ALA A 235 -8.06 14.44 12.16
N ALA A 236 -8.22 13.86 13.36
CA ALA A 236 -7.40 14.19 14.52
C ALA A 236 -5.89 13.91 14.31
N ASP A 237 -5.58 12.82 13.61
CA ASP A 237 -4.21 12.46 13.23
C ASP A 237 -3.60 13.46 12.23
N TYR A 238 -4.39 13.92 11.27
CA TYR A 238 -3.96 14.93 10.30
C TYR A 238 -3.83 16.32 10.93
N LEU A 239 -4.68 16.67 11.90
CA LEU A 239 -4.57 17.92 12.67
C LEU A 239 -3.25 17.98 13.44
N GLU A 240 -2.87 16.90 14.13
CA GLU A 240 -1.60 16.82 14.85
C GLU A 240 -0.41 17.01 13.90
N TYR A 241 -0.44 16.34 12.74
CA TYR A 241 0.58 16.47 11.71
C TYR A 241 0.73 17.89 11.16
N VAL A 242 -0.37 18.55 10.79
CA VAL A 242 -0.33 19.90 10.23
C VAL A 242 0.06 20.91 11.31
N THR A 243 -0.37 20.72 12.56
CA THR A 243 0.00 21.60 13.68
C THR A 243 1.50 21.55 13.94
N ASP A 244 2.08 20.35 14.01
CA ASP A 244 3.53 20.19 14.16
C ASP A 244 4.29 20.83 13.00
N MET A 245 3.83 20.63 11.76
CA MET A 245 4.44 21.24 10.58
C MET A 245 4.45 22.77 10.65
N VAL A 246 3.29 23.38 10.95
CA VAL A 246 3.15 24.84 11.04
C VAL A 246 3.95 25.41 12.21
N TYR A 247 3.93 24.75 13.37
CA TYR A 247 4.73 25.16 14.52
C TYR A 247 6.22 25.19 14.16
N ASN A 248 6.72 24.12 13.54
CA ASN A 248 8.09 24.02 13.11
C ASN A 248 8.42 25.07 12.03
N GLU A 249 7.52 25.40 11.10
CA GLU A 249 7.77 26.47 10.11
C GLU A 249 7.84 27.88 10.74
N LEU A 250 7.02 28.14 11.77
CA LEU A 250 7.01 29.43 12.46
C LEU A 250 8.19 29.64 13.41
N TYR A 251 8.67 28.56 14.04
CA TYR A 251 9.64 28.63 15.13
C TYR A 251 10.92 27.80 14.87
N ALA A 252 11.12 27.27 13.67
CA ALA A 252 12.42 26.72 13.26
C ALA A 252 13.44 27.86 13.23
N GLU A 253 14.45 27.74 14.09
CA GLU A 253 15.64 28.60 14.10
C GLU A 253 16.50 28.42 12.84
#